data_AF-A0A7J8BTK4-F1
#
_entry.id   AF-A0A7J8BTK4-F1
#
_cell.length_a   1.000
_cell.length_b   1.000
_cell.length_c   1.000
_cell.angle_alpha   90.00
_cell.angle_beta   90.00
_cell.angle_gamma   90.00
#
_symmetry.space_group_name_H-M   'P 1'
#
loop_
_entity.id
_entity.type
_entity.pdbx_description
1 polymer ?
#
loop_
_entity_poly.entity_id
_entity_poly.type
_entity_poly.pdbx_seq_one_letter_code
_entity_poly.pdbx_strand_id
1 'polypeptide(L)'
;MAGDSVLLAAVSVLSAFQQSYFAFQVGQARLKYKVVPPAVSGSPEFDRIFRAQQNCVEFYPIFLITLWMAGWYFNQVFAACLGLVYIYGRYQYFWGYSEEAKKRIPGFLLSLGILALLAVLGSLGIANSFLDEYLDLSIAKKHF
;
A
#
# COMPACT_ATOMS: atom_id res chain seq x y z
N MET A 1 7.62 -12.23 -20.26
CA MET A 1 6.49 -11.30 -20.52
C MET A 1 5.31 -11.43 -19.56
N ALA A 2 4.85 -12.62 -19.12
CA ALA A 2 3.95 -12.73 -17.94
C ALA A 2 4.71 -13.13 -16.66
N GLY A 3 5.74 -13.98 -16.79
CA GLY A 3 6.58 -14.45 -15.68
C GLY A 3 7.23 -13.31 -14.87
N ASP A 4 7.66 -12.25 -15.56
CA ASP A 4 8.44 -11.14 -14.98
C ASP A 4 7.61 -10.17 -14.11
N SER A 5 6.31 -10.43 -13.94
CA SER A 5 5.42 -9.59 -13.11
C SER A 5 4.47 -10.39 -12.21
N VAL A 6 4.57 -11.73 -12.19
CA VAL A 6 3.68 -12.60 -11.39
C VAL A 6 3.66 -12.22 -9.91
N LEU A 7 4.81 -11.92 -9.31
CA LEU A 7 4.87 -11.55 -7.89
C LEU A 7 4.13 -10.24 -7.59
N LEU A 8 4.28 -9.22 -8.45
CA LEU A 8 3.60 -7.93 -8.29
C LEU A 8 2.09 -8.08 -8.47
N ALA A 9 1.67 -8.89 -9.46
CA ALA A 9 0.28 -9.22 -9.68
C ALA A 9 -0.34 -9.94 -8.49
N ALA A 10 0.37 -10.94 -7.92
CA ALA A 10 -0.08 -11.67 -6.74
C ALA A 10 -0.26 -10.74 -5.52
N VAL A 11 0.71 -9.86 -5.26
CA VAL A 11 0.63 -8.87 -4.18
C VAL A 11 -0.52 -7.88 -4.42
N SER A 12 -0.73 -7.45 -5.67
CA SER A 12 -1.82 -6.52 -6.03
C SER A 12 -3.21 -7.14 -5.81
N VAL A 13 -3.38 -8.42 -6.17
CA VAL A 13 -4.63 -9.16 -5.93
C VAL A 13 -4.85 -9.35 -4.43
N LEU A 14 -3.81 -9.72 -3.68
CA LEU A 14 -3.88 -9.85 -2.23
C LEU A 14 -4.27 -8.52 -1.56
N SER A 15 -3.68 -7.41 -1.99
CA SER A 15 -4.02 -6.09 -1.45
C SER A 15 -5.45 -5.66 -1.82
N ALA A 16 -5.96 -6.05 -3.00
CA ALA A 16 -7.34 -5.81 -3.38
C ALA A 16 -8.32 -6.59 -2.49
N PHE A 17 -7.99 -7.84 -2.12
CA PHE A 17 -8.76 -8.59 -1.14
C PHE A 17 -8.74 -7.92 0.23
N GLN A 18 -7.61 -7.36 0.67
CA GLN A 18 -7.55 -6.59 1.92
C GLN A 18 -8.45 -5.34 1.87
N GLN A 19 -8.44 -4.57 0.78
CA GLN A 19 -9.33 -3.42 0.62
C GLN A 19 -10.81 -3.82 0.64
N SER A 20 -11.15 -4.93 -0.02
CA SER A 20 -12.50 -5.50 -0.02
C SER A 20 -12.92 -5.94 1.38
N TYR A 21 -12.01 -6.55 2.14
CA TYR A 21 -12.22 -6.91 3.52
C TYR A 21 -12.48 -5.69 4.41
N PHE A 22 -11.70 -4.61 4.30
CA PHE A 22 -11.95 -3.39 5.08
C PHE A 22 -13.29 -2.75 4.72
N ALA A 23 -13.67 -2.73 3.43
CA ALA A 23 -14.98 -2.26 3.01
C ALA A 23 -16.12 -3.11 3.60
N PHE A 24 -15.96 -4.43 3.64
CA PHE A 24 -16.90 -5.33 4.31
C PHE A 24 -17.01 -5.05 5.81
N GLN A 25 -15.90 -4.80 6.51
CA GLN A 25 -15.91 -4.43 7.94
C GLN A 25 -16.68 -3.11 8.18
N VAL A 26 -16.53 -2.11 7.30
CA VAL A 26 -17.34 -0.88 7.36
C VAL A 26 -18.83 -1.20 7.18
N GLY A 27 -19.19 -2.08 6.24
CA GLY A 27 -20.57 -2.54 6.05
C GLY A 27 -21.15 -3.20 7.31
N GLN A 28 -20.38 -4.08 7.96
CA GLN A 28 -20.77 -4.70 9.22
C GLN A 28 -20.92 -3.66 10.36
N ALA A 29 -20.02 -2.67 10.41
CA ALA A 29 -20.11 -1.59 11.38
C ALA A 29 -21.36 -0.72 11.16
N ARG A 30 -21.77 -0.45 9.91
CA ARG A 30 -23.02 0.27 9.61
C ARG A 30 -24.23 -0.45 10.19
N LEU A 31 -24.30 -1.78 10.04
CA LEU A 31 -25.37 -2.59 10.61
C LEU A 31 -25.35 -2.55 12.14
N LYS A 32 -24.18 -2.77 12.74
CA LYS A 32 -24.00 -2.81 14.20
C LYS A 32 -24.35 -1.49 14.88
N TYR A 33 -23.92 -0.37 14.31
CA TYR A 33 -24.10 0.97 14.87
C TYR A 33 -25.30 1.72 14.26
N LYS A 34 -26.11 1.05 13.43
CA LYS A 34 -27.32 1.59 12.79
C LYS A 34 -27.07 2.89 11.99
N VAL A 35 -25.94 2.97 11.30
CA VAL A 35 -25.57 4.14 10.47
C VAL A 35 -26.03 3.93 9.03
N VAL A 36 -27.22 4.44 8.73
CA VAL A 36 -27.86 4.30 7.41
C VAL A 36 -27.22 5.28 6.41
N PRO A 37 -26.82 4.84 5.20
CA PRO A 37 -26.38 5.74 4.13
C PRO A 37 -27.43 6.83 3.82
N PRO A 38 -27.03 8.07 3.48
CA PRO A 38 -25.69 8.52 3.15
C PRO A 38 -24.84 8.95 4.37
N ALA A 39 -25.29 8.69 5.60
CA ALA A 39 -24.54 9.10 6.78
C ALA A 39 -23.15 8.46 6.83
N VAL A 40 -22.14 9.28 7.12
CA VAL A 40 -20.73 8.88 7.29
C VAL A 40 -20.22 9.13 8.70
N SER A 41 -21.11 9.52 9.60
CA SER A 41 -20.83 9.75 11.01
C SER A 41 -21.93 9.13 11.86
N GLY A 42 -21.55 8.63 13.04
CA GLY A 42 -22.47 7.98 13.97
C GLY A 42 -21.85 7.86 15.36
N SER A 43 -21.55 6.62 15.78
CA SER A 43 -20.80 6.39 17.01
C SER A 43 -19.30 6.64 16.79
N PRO A 44 -18.54 7.04 17.84
CA PRO A 44 -17.09 7.16 17.74
C PRO A 44 -16.41 5.88 17.23
N GLU A 45 -16.94 4.70 17.55
CA GLU A 45 -16.44 3.40 17.08
C GLU A 45 -16.64 3.25 15.57
N PHE A 46 -17.83 3.59 15.07
CA PHE A 46 -18.12 3.57 13.64
C PHE A 46 -17.21 4.54 12.89
N ASP A 47 -17.08 5.78 13.40
CA ASP A 47 -16.27 6.83 12.78
C ASP A 47 -14.80 6.39 12.66
N ARG A 48 -14.26 5.71 13.68
CA ARG A 48 -12.89 5.15 13.63
C ARG A 48 -12.74 4.09 12.53
N ILE A 49 -13.64 3.11 12.46
CA ILE A 49 -13.60 2.04 11.45
C ILE A 49 -13.74 2.63 10.03
N PHE A 50 -14.69 3.56 9.84
CA PHE A 50 -14.92 4.23 8.57
C PHE A 50 -13.68 5.04 8.14
N ARG A 51 -13.10 5.85 9.04
CA ARG A 51 -11.89 6.64 8.75
C ARG A 51 -10.67 5.77 8.49
N ALA A 52 -10.54 4.64 9.18
CA ALA A 52 -9.47 3.68 8.94
C ALA A 52 -9.52 3.12 7.51
N GLN A 53 -10.71 2.70 7.05
CA GLN A 53 -10.91 2.21 5.68
C GLN A 53 -10.66 3.31 4.63
N GLN A 54 -11.18 4.53 4.86
CA GLN A 54 -10.99 5.66 3.94
C GLN A 54 -9.50 6.01 3.77
N ASN A 55 -8.72 6.05 4.85
CA ASN A 55 -7.29 6.29 4.74
C ASN A 55 -6.58 5.19 3.93
N CYS A 56 -6.97 3.93 4.11
CA CYS A 56 -6.43 2.84 3.28
C CYS A 56 -6.78 3.04 1.80
N VAL A 57 -8.00 3.51 1.47
CA VAL A 57 -8.40 3.84 0.09
C VAL A 57 -7.58 4.98 -0.49
N GLU A 58 -7.40 6.09 0.23
CA GLU A 58 -6.65 7.27 -0.23
C GLU A 58 -5.20 6.92 -0.60
N PHE A 59 -4.57 6.00 0.14
CA PHE A 59 -3.19 5.58 -0.09
C PHE A 59 -3.05 4.39 -1.04
N TYR A 60 -4.15 3.69 -1.38
CA TYR A 60 -4.09 2.50 -2.21
C TYR A 60 -3.55 2.76 -3.63
N PRO A 61 -3.95 3.84 -4.33
CA PRO A 61 -3.35 4.18 -5.64
C PRO A 61 -1.85 4.47 -5.53
N ILE A 62 -1.43 5.18 -4.48
CA ILE A 62 -0.02 5.50 -4.23
C ILE A 62 0.78 4.21 -4.06
N PHE A 63 0.27 3.27 -3.26
CA PHE A 63 0.87 1.95 -3.07
C PHE A 63 1.02 1.17 -4.37
N LEU A 64 -0.04 1.08 -5.18
CA LEU A 64 0.02 0.35 -6.44
C LEU A 64 1.05 0.98 -7.37
N ILE A 65 1.04 2.30 -7.55
CA ILE A 65 2.00 2.96 -8.44
C ILE A 65 3.45 2.69 -7.96
N THR A 66 3.74 2.89 -6.66
CA THR A 66 5.11 2.70 -6.17
C THR A 66 5.55 1.23 -6.18
N LEU A 67 4.65 0.28 -5.88
CA LEU A 67 4.91 -1.16 -5.99
C LEU A 67 5.32 -1.55 -7.40
N TRP A 68 4.53 -1.13 -8.40
CA TRP A 68 4.78 -1.49 -9.79
C TRP A 68 6.01 -0.80 -10.36
N MET A 69 6.23 0.49 -10.04
CA MET A 69 7.44 1.21 -10.47
C MET A 69 8.71 0.61 -9.84
N ALA A 70 8.72 0.32 -8.54
CA ALA A 70 9.84 -0.36 -7.91
C ALA A 70 10.06 -1.78 -8.46
N GLY A 71 8.98 -2.51 -8.73
CA GLY A 71 9.05 -3.87 -9.22
C GLY A 71 9.61 -3.98 -10.64
N TRP A 72 9.20 -3.09 -11.54
CA TRP A 72 9.66 -3.09 -12.94
C TRP A 72 11.04 -2.46 -13.12
N TYR A 73 11.31 -1.33 -12.46
CA TYR A 73 12.52 -0.55 -12.73
C TYR A 73 13.68 -0.84 -11.78
N PHE A 74 13.42 -1.47 -10.61
CA PHE A 74 14.46 -1.76 -9.63
C PHE A 74 14.64 -3.26 -9.41
N ASN A 75 13.67 -3.92 -8.76
CA ASN A 75 13.71 -5.36 -8.54
C ASN A 75 12.34 -5.90 -8.10
N GLN A 76 11.84 -6.88 -8.84
CA GLN A 76 10.53 -7.47 -8.62
C GLN A 76 10.38 -8.16 -7.26
N VAL A 77 11.39 -8.93 -6.83
CA VAL A 77 11.34 -9.72 -5.59
C VAL A 77 11.35 -8.80 -4.37
N PHE A 78 12.25 -7.81 -4.35
CA PHE A 78 12.30 -6.83 -3.25
C PHE A 78 11.00 -6.02 -3.16
N ALA A 79 10.48 -5.53 -4.29
CA ALA A 79 9.22 -4.79 -4.31
C ALA A 79 8.05 -5.64 -3.80
N ALA A 80 7.96 -6.91 -4.19
CA ALA A 80 6.92 -7.83 -3.72
C ALA A 80 7.01 -8.07 -2.20
N CYS A 81 8.20 -8.35 -1.66
CA CYS A 81 8.40 -8.52 -0.22
C CYS A 81 7.99 -7.26 0.57
N LEU A 82 8.42 -6.08 0.11
CA LEU A 82 8.01 -4.81 0.69
C LEU A 82 6.49 -4.62 0.60
N GLY A 83 5.87 -5.00 -0.52
CA GLY A 83 4.41 -4.97 -0.68
C GLY A 83 3.67 -5.83 0.34
N LEU A 84 4.19 -7.02 0.68
CA LEU A 84 3.62 -7.86 1.74
C LEU A 84 3.75 -7.18 3.12
N VAL A 85 4.88 -6.55 3.41
CA VAL A 85 5.07 -5.78 4.66
C VAL A 85 4.12 -4.59 4.72
N TYR A 86 3.88 -3.90 3.60
CA TYR A 86 2.89 -2.83 3.52
C TYR A 86 1.47 -3.32 3.84
N ILE A 87 1.05 -4.44 3.25
CA ILE A 87 -0.24 -5.08 3.51
C ILE A 87 -0.37 -5.43 5.00
N TYR A 88 0.67 -5.99 5.61
CA TYR A 88 0.69 -6.26 7.05
C TYR A 88 0.56 -4.97 7.88
N GLY A 89 1.32 -3.93 7.55
CA GLY A 89 1.21 -2.62 8.20
C GLY A 89 -0.19 -2.02 8.10
N ARG A 90 -0.86 -2.16 6.95
CA ARG A 90 -2.24 -1.72 6.74
C ARG A 90 -3.25 -2.50 7.56
N TYR A 91 -3.03 -3.81 7.75
CA TYR A 91 -3.86 -4.61 8.64
C TYR A 91 -3.75 -4.13 10.10
N GLN A 92 -2.51 -3.93 10.59
CA GLN A 92 -2.26 -3.41 11.93
C GLN A 92 -2.83 -1.99 12.12
N TYR A 93 -2.67 -1.13 11.12
CA TYR A 93 -3.24 0.21 11.11
C TYR A 93 -4.77 0.18 11.25
N PHE A 94 -5.44 -0.62 10.42
CA PHE A 94 -6.89 -0.67 10.37
C PHE A 94 -7.49 -1.14 11.69
N TRP A 95 -7.00 -2.25 12.23
CA TRP A 95 -7.52 -2.81 13.48
C TRP A 95 -7.11 -1.99 14.70
N GLY A 96 -5.87 -1.49 14.73
CA GLY A 96 -5.42 -0.57 15.77
C GLY A 96 -6.31 0.67 15.83
N TYR A 97 -6.59 1.30 14.67
CA TYR A 97 -7.46 2.47 14.63
C TYR A 97 -8.90 2.14 15.02
N SER A 98 -9.43 1.01 14.57
CA SER A 98 -10.79 0.56 14.90
C SER A 98 -11.00 0.44 16.41
N GLU A 99 -9.99 -0.05 17.13
CA GLU A 99 -10.01 -0.14 18.59
C GLU A 99 -9.86 1.25 19.23
N GLU A 100 -8.76 1.95 18.95
CA GLU A 100 -8.44 3.25 19.55
C GLU A 100 -7.64 4.13 18.57
N ALA A 101 -7.94 5.43 18.54
CA ALA A 101 -7.27 6.37 17.65
C ALA A 101 -5.73 6.39 17.78
N LYS A 102 -5.18 6.19 18.99
CA LYS A 102 -3.72 6.18 19.22
C LYS A 102 -3.04 4.90 18.73
N LYS A 103 -3.73 3.76 18.77
CA LYS A 103 -3.19 2.46 18.36
C LYS A 103 -2.96 2.33 16.85
N ARG A 104 -3.46 3.28 16.06
CA ARG A 104 -3.20 3.34 14.60
C ARG A 104 -1.74 3.64 14.25
N ILE A 105 -1.00 4.32 15.13
CA ILE A 105 0.27 4.96 14.80
C ILE A 105 1.35 3.96 14.34
N PRO A 106 1.60 2.82 15.03
CA PRO A 106 2.65 1.90 14.61
C PRO A 106 2.42 1.32 13.21
N GLY A 107 1.18 0.88 12.92
CA GLY A 107 0.82 0.38 11.59
C GLY A 107 0.93 1.47 10.52
N PHE A 108 0.51 2.70 10.84
CA PHE A 108 0.63 3.83 9.93
C PHE A 108 2.08 4.14 9.56
N LEU A 109 2.97 4.23 10.55
CA LEU A 109 4.38 4.54 10.34
C LEU A 109 5.09 3.43 9.56
N LEU A 110 4.78 2.16 9.83
CA LEU A 110 5.29 1.04 9.05
C LEU A 110 4.86 1.16 7.58
N SER A 111 3.57 1.34 7.33
CA SER A 111 3.05 1.52 5.97
C SER A 111 3.67 2.72 5.24
N LEU A 112 3.86 3.84 5.94
CA LEU A 112 4.46 5.04 5.36
C LEU A 112 5.95 4.85 5.03
N GLY A 113 6.70 4.22 5.92
CA GLY A 113 8.11 3.90 5.70
C GLY A 113 8.31 2.99 4.49
N ILE A 114 7.47 1.96 4.36
CA ILE A 114 7.51 1.06 3.20
C ILE A 114 7.12 1.78 1.91
N LEU A 115 6.10 2.65 1.94
CA LEU A 115 5.72 3.46 0.78
C LEU A 115 6.85 4.38 0.33
N ALA A 116 7.50 5.07 1.27
CA ALA A 116 8.63 5.94 0.98
C ALA A 116 9.79 5.13 0.37
N LEU A 117 10.07 3.95 0.91
CA LEU A 117 11.12 3.07 0.39
C LEU A 117 10.79 2.59 -1.03
N LEU A 118 9.57 2.12 -1.29
CA LEU A 118 9.14 1.74 -2.65
C LEU A 118 9.26 2.92 -3.63
N ALA A 119 8.86 4.13 -3.21
CA ALA A 119 8.98 5.33 -4.04
C ALA A 119 10.44 5.67 -4.37
N VAL A 120 11.35 5.55 -3.40
CA VAL A 120 12.80 5.75 -3.60
C VAL A 120 13.35 4.71 -4.56
N LEU A 121 13.06 3.42 -4.35
CA LEU A 121 13.53 2.35 -5.22
C LEU A 121 13.03 2.50 -6.66
N GLY A 122 11.73 2.80 -6.83
CA GLY A 122 11.15 3.08 -8.15
C GLY A 122 11.80 4.27 -8.84
N SER A 123 12.01 5.38 -8.11
CA SER A 123 12.66 6.58 -8.64
C SER A 123 14.11 6.30 -9.05
N LEU A 124 14.88 5.56 -8.23
CA LEU A 124 16.26 5.18 -8.55
C LEU A 124 16.32 4.28 -9.79
N GLY A 125 15.42 3.30 -9.90
CA GLY A 125 15.34 2.42 -11.06
C GLY A 125 15.01 3.17 -12.35
N ILE A 126 14.04 4.09 -12.30
CA ILE A 126 13.65 4.93 -13.45
C ILE A 126 14.82 5.84 -13.83
N ALA A 127 15.46 6.50 -12.87
CA ALA A 127 16.60 7.37 -13.12
C ALA A 127 17.76 6.60 -13.77
N ASN A 128 18.09 5.41 -13.28
CA ASN A 128 19.13 4.57 -13.87
C ASN A 128 18.77 4.15 -15.31
N SER A 129 17.51 3.78 -15.56
CA SER A 129 17.04 3.43 -16.90
C SER A 129 17.13 4.61 -17.86
N PHE A 130 16.76 5.82 -17.39
CA PHE A 130 16.86 7.04 -18.17
C PHE A 130 18.32 7.42 -18.49
N LEU A 131 19.23 7.30 -17.52
CA LEU A 131 20.66 7.57 -17.73
C LEU A 131 21.29 6.61 -18.73
N ASP A 132 20.90 5.33 -18.70
CA ASP A 132 21.38 4.31 -19.63
C ASP A 132 20.83 4.56 -21.05
N GLU A 133 19.54 4.87 -21.18
CA GLU A 133 18.87 5.04 -22.49
C GLU A 133 19.23 6.34 -23.20
N TYR A 134 19.38 7.46 -22.47
CA TYR A 134 19.52 8.79 -23.09
C TYR A 134 20.91 9.41 -22.98
N LEU A 135 21.75 8.91 -22.06
CA LEU A 135 23.05 9.52 -21.77
C LEU A 135 24.22 8.54 -21.90
N ASP A 136 23.98 7.26 -22.24
CA ASP A 136 24.98 6.17 -22.25
C ASP A 136 25.79 6.07 -20.94
N LEU A 137 25.27 6.63 -19.85
CA LEU A 137 25.90 6.67 -18.53
C LEU A 137 25.34 5.54 -17.67
N SER A 138 25.77 4.32 -17.94
CA SER A 138 25.48 3.19 -17.07
C SER A 138 26.28 3.31 -15.77
N ILE A 139 25.65 3.72 -14.67
CA ILE A 139 26.25 3.71 -13.32
C ILE A 139 26.63 2.27 -12.93
N ALA A 140 25.95 1.26 -13.48
CA ALA A 140 26.19 -0.16 -13.21
C ALA A 140 27.35 -0.80 -14.01
N LYS A 141 27.81 -0.19 -15.12
CA LYS A 141 28.95 -0.73 -15.90
C LYS A 141 30.33 -0.53 -15.26
N LYS A 142 30.44 0.20 -14.14
CA LYS A 142 31.75 0.53 -13.53
C LYS A 142 32.31 -0.50 -12.54
N HIS A 143 31.66 -1.64 -12.33
CA HIS A 143 32.15 -2.67 -11.42
C HIS A 143 32.02 -4.08 -12.02
N PHE A 144 32.65 -4.35 -13.16
CA PHE A 144 33.24 -5.65 -13.53
C PHE A 144 34.34 -5.44 -14.58
#